data_AF-A0A0A5GP37-F1
#
_entry.id   AF-A0A0A5GP37-F1
#
_cell.length_a   1.000
_cell.length_b   1.000
_cell.length_c   1.000
_cell.angle_alpha   90.00
_cell.angle_beta   90.00
_cell.angle_gamma   90.00
#
_symmetry.space_group_name_H-M   'P 1'
#
loop_
_entity.id
_entity.type
_entity.pdbx_description
1 polymer ?
#
loop_
_entity_poly.entity_id
_entity_poly.type
_entity_poly.pdbx_seq_one_letter_code
_entity_poly.pdbx_strand_id
1 'polypeptide(L)'
;MPVSVVFNQIAVNAVTDNSTITTGQSNQPDWSWSGKNNFAAGMNIGVVIATGNINTIFDPDFVDTAVSNPEINNPQPTVQY
;
A
#
# COMPACT_ATOMS: atom_id res chain seq x y z
N MET A 1 16.60 13.24 31.16
CA MET A 1 15.77 12.11 31.64
C MET A 1 14.77 11.77 30.56
N PRO A 2 14.58 10.50 30.18
CA PRO A 2 13.57 10.14 29.20
C PRO A 2 12.18 10.38 29.78
N VAL A 3 11.29 10.99 28.99
CA VAL A 3 9.89 11.20 29.35
C VAL A 3 9.10 10.00 28.84
N SER A 4 8.34 9.36 29.73
CA SER A 4 7.41 8.29 29.39
C SER A 4 6.06 8.90 28.99
N VAL A 5 5.56 8.51 27.82
CA VAL A 5 4.22 8.87 27.35
C VAL A 5 3.37 7.61 27.38
N VAL A 6 2.31 7.62 28.19
CA VAL A 6 1.38 6.49 28.36
C VAL A 6 0.09 6.82 27.63
N PHE A 7 -0.30 5.98 26.67
CA PHE A 7 -1.58 6.06 25.99
C PHE A 7 -2.55 5.04 26.60
N ASN A 8 -3.81 5.44 26.85
CA ASN A 8 -4.86 4.53 27.31
C ASN A 8 -5.33 3.61 26.17
N GLN A 9 -5.39 4.15 24.94
CA GLN A 9 -5.74 3.41 23.73
C GLN A 9 -5.10 4.10 22.52
N ILE A 10 -4.74 3.31 21.51
CA ILE A 10 -4.43 3.78 20.16
C ILE A 10 -5.63 3.40 19.28
N ALA A 11 -6.31 4.40 18.72
CA ALA A 11 -7.40 4.20 17.77
C ALA A 11 -6.92 4.58 16.37
N VAL A 12 -6.88 3.61 15.45
CA VAL A 12 -6.48 3.86 14.07
C VAL A 12 -7.72 3.91 13.19
N ASN A 13 -7.97 5.09 12.61
CA ASN A 13 -9.18 5.35 11.83
C ASN A 13 -9.04 4.92 10.36
N ALA A 14 -7.82 4.88 9.84
CA ALA A 14 -7.53 4.40 8.50
C ALA A 14 -6.06 3.97 8.39
N VAL A 15 -5.83 2.95 7.57
CA VAL A 15 -4.51 2.50 7.11
C VAL A 15 -4.63 2.41 5.60
N THR A 16 -3.74 3.07 4.87
CA THR A 16 -3.73 3.07 3.39
C THR A 16 -2.68 2.08 2.88
N ASP A 17 -2.52 2.03 1.56
CA ASP A 17 -1.48 1.22 0.93
C ASP A 17 -0.10 1.53 1.52
N ASN A 18 0.76 0.51 1.57
CA ASN A 18 2.12 0.61 2.06
C ASN A 18 2.25 1.21 3.48
N SER A 19 1.37 0.82 4.40
CA SER A 19 1.33 1.37 5.76
C SER A 19 1.41 0.30 6.83
N THR A 20 1.92 0.66 8.01
CA THR A 20 1.96 -0.22 9.19
C THR A 20 1.83 0.57 10.47
N ILE A 21 1.22 -0.06 11.48
CA ILE A 21 1.08 0.46 12.83
C ILE A 21 2.00 -0.36 13.74
N THR A 22 2.95 0.28 14.42
CA THR A 22 3.84 -0.40 15.37
C THR A 22 3.93 0.35 16.69
N THR A 23 4.21 -0.39 17.77
CA THR A 23 4.41 0.15 19.12
C THR A 23 5.70 -0.41 19.71
N GLY A 24 6.48 0.43 20.41
CA GLY A 24 7.79 0.06 20.96
C GLY A 24 8.93 0.20 19.96
N GLN A 25 10.06 -0.48 20.19
CA GLN A 25 11.13 -0.56 19.20
C GLN A 25 10.70 -1.52 18.08
N SER A 26 10.48 -0.97 16.89
CA SER A 26 10.12 -1.73 15.70
C SER A 26 11.21 -1.56 14.65
N ASN A 27 11.90 -2.64 14.32
CA ASN A 27 12.74 -2.70 13.13
C ASN A 27 11.89 -3.25 11.98
N GLN A 28 11.83 -2.53 10.86
CA GLN A 28 11.16 -2.97 9.63
C GLN A 28 12.21 -3.22 8.54
N PRO A 29 13.15 -4.17 8.76
CA PRO A 29 14.13 -4.51 7.73
C PRO A 29 13.39 -5.09 6.53
N ASP A 30 13.88 -4.80 5.34
CA ASP A 30 13.37 -5.34 4.07
C ASP A 30 11.92 -4.93 3.72
N TRP A 31 11.40 -3.89 4.38
CA TRP A 31 10.13 -3.28 3.98
C TRP A 31 10.23 -2.74 2.55
N SER A 32 9.48 -3.34 1.64
CA SER A 32 9.35 -2.85 0.27
C SER A 32 7.90 -2.96 -0.21
N TRP A 33 7.48 -1.99 -1.00
CA TRP A 33 6.21 -2.03 -1.70
C TRP A 33 6.42 -1.50 -3.11
N SER A 34 5.92 -2.24 -4.08
CA SER A 34 5.94 -1.84 -5.48
C SER A 34 4.61 -2.27 -6.10
N GLY A 35 4.11 -1.42 -6.99
CA GLY A 35 2.85 -1.63 -7.67
C GLY A 35 2.74 -0.67 -8.84
N LYS A 36 2.06 -1.11 -9.89
CA LYS A 36 1.68 -0.28 -11.03
C LYS A 36 0.16 -0.12 -10.95
N ASN A 37 -0.30 1.12 -10.97
CA ASN A 37 -1.72 1.44 -10.91
C ASN A 37 -2.11 2.31 -12.10
N ASN A 38 -3.02 1.80 -12.92
CA ASN A 38 -3.58 2.53 -14.06
C ASN A 38 -5.01 2.97 -13.72
N PHE A 39 -5.17 4.21 -13.24
CA PHE A 39 -6.48 4.74 -12.86
C PHE A 39 -7.08 5.56 -14.01
N ALA A 40 -8.11 5.01 -14.66
CA ALA A 40 -8.76 5.64 -15.83
C ALA A 40 -9.45 6.93 -15.42
N ALA A 41 -10.44 6.79 -14.55
CA ALA A 41 -11.23 7.88 -13.98
C ALA A 41 -10.59 8.48 -12.72
N GLY A 42 -9.32 8.17 -12.45
CA GLY A 42 -8.68 8.45 -11.17
C GLY A 42 -9.16 7.57 -10.00
N MET A 43 -8.67 7.88 -8.80
CA MET A 43 -9.09 7.26 -7.54
C MET A 43 -10.10 8.18 -6.85
N ASN A 44 -11.34 7.73 -6.72
CA ASN A 44 -12.43 8.50 -6.11
C ASN A 44 -12.52 8.16 -4.62
N ILE A 45 -12.31 9.15 -3.75
CA ILE A 45 -12.32 8.98 -2.29
C ILE A 45 -13.42 9.86 -1.69
N GLY A 46 -14.33 9.26 -0.91
CA GLY A 46 -15.46 9.96 -0.30
C GLY A 46 -16.74 9.91 -1.13
N VAL A 47 -17.65 10.85 -0.92
CA VAL A 47 -18.93 10.93 -1.67
C VAL A 47 -18.66 11.52 -3.05
N VAL A 48 -18.79 10.70 -4.10
CA VAL A 48 -18.54 11.10 -5.49
C VAL A 48 -19.71 10.71 -6.39
N ILE A 49 -20.17 11.66 -7.21
CA ILE A 49 -21.17 11.44 -8.26
C ILE A 49 -20.50 11.74 -9.61
N ALA A 50 -20.30 10.70 -10.43
CA ALA A 50 -19.75 10.80 -11.78
C ALA A 50 -20.75 10.21 -12.78
N THR A 51 -21.31 11.04 -13.65
CA THR A 51 -22.33 10.64 -14.63
C THR A 51 -21.92 11.03 -16.04
N GLY A 52 -22.05 10.10 -17.00
CA GLY A 52 -21.75 10.36 -18.42
C GLY A 52 -20.27 10.23 -18.80
N ASN A 53 -19.44 9.61 -17.97
CA ASN A 53 -18.01 9.45 -18.22
C ASN A 53 -17.72 8.21 -19.06
N ILE A 54 -16.89 8.37 -20.11
CA ILE A 54 -16.21 7.28 -20.81
C ILE A 54 -14.73 7.46 -20.53
N ASN A 55 -14.08 6.46 -19.93
CA ASN A 55 -12.65 6.50 -19.62
C ASN A 55 -11.95 5.34 -20.32
N THR A 56 -10.92 5.66 -21.10
CA THR A 56 -10.09 4.68 -21.81
C THR A 56 -8.66 4.89 -21.35
N ILE A 57 -8.01 3.82 -20.90
CA ILE A 57 -6.56 3.80 -20.68
C ILE A 57 -5.95 2.95 -21.77
N PHE A 58 -4.94 3.49 -22.42
CA PHE A 58 -4.06 2.74 -23.30
C PHE A 58 -2.67 2.74 -22.66
N ASP A 59 -2.19 1.54 -22.34
CA ASP A 59 -0.88 1.31 -21.74
C ASP A 59 0.02 0.66 -22.80
N PRO A 60 0.88 1.44 -23.50
CA PRO A 60 1.60 0.96 -24.67
C PRO A 60 2.93 0.28 -24.34
N ASP A 61 3.11 -0.27 -23.15
CA ASP A 61 4.33 -1.02 -22.83
C ASP A 61 4.28 -2.48 -23.35
N PHE A 62 5.39 -2.93 -23.94
CA PHE A 62 5.56 -4.33 -24.37
C PHE A 62 5.94 -5.23 -23.18
N VAL A 63 6.56 -4.64 -22.15
CA VAL A 63 6.96 -5.29 -20.90
C VAL A 63 6.66 -4.34 -19.76
N ASP A 64 5.99 -4.85 -18.73
CA ASP A 64 5.64 -4.10 -17.51
C ASP A 64 6.88 -3.57 -16.76
N THR A 65 6.63 -2.66 -15.81
CA THR A 65 7.66 -2.19 -14.87
C THR A 65 8.31 -3.37 -14.16
N ALA A 66 9.63 -3.50 -14.29
CA ALA A 66 10.38 -4.55 -13.61
C ALA A 66 10.29 -4.37 -12.09
N VAL A 67 9.59 -5.28 -11.42
CA VAL A 67 9.51 -5.35 -9.96
C VAL A 67 10.55 -6.32 -9.45
N SER A 68 11.53 -5.82 -8.70
CA SER A 68 12.49 -6.66 -7.98
C SER A 68 12.13 -6.73 -6.50
N ASN A 69 11.89 -7.93 -5.97
CA ASN A 69 11.88 -8.14 -4.53
C ASN A 69 13.35 -8.26 -4.04
N PRO A 70 13.82 -7.40 -3.12
CA PRO A 70 15.18 -7.50 -2.59
C PRO A 70 15.41 -8.77 -1.73
N GLU A 71 14.37 -9.50 -1.36
CA GLU A 71 14.47 -10.72 -0.54
C GLU A 71 15.08 -11.90 -1.34
N ILE A 72 16.27 -12.36 -0.96
CA ILE A 72 16.96 -13.49 -1.60
C ILE A 72 16.32 -14.85 -1.26
N ASN A 73 15.52 -14.95 -0.18
CA ASN A 73 14.84 -16.19 0.22
C ASN A 73 13.46 -15.90 0.86
N ASN A 74 12.36 -16.17 0.16
CA ASN A 74 11.04 -16.23 0.76
C ASN A 74 10.27 -17.46 0.23
N PRO A 75 10.02 -18.51 1.04
CA PRO A 75 9.14 -19.61 0.65
C PRO A 75 7.71 -19.07 0.54
N GLN A 76 7.24 -18.87 -0.70
CA GLN A 76 5.88 -18.43 -0.95
C GLN A 76 4.88 -19.37 -0.24
N PRO A 77 3.96 -18.86 0.62
CA PRO A 77 2.76 -19.63 0.92
C PRO A 77 1.98 -19.80 -0.39
N THR A 78 1.89 -21.05 -0.84
CA THR A 78 1.33 -21.46 -2.14
C THR A 78 -0.19 -21.29 -2.24
N VAL A 79 -0.85 -20.70 -1.23
CA VAL A 79 -2.28 -20.38 -1.25
C VAL A 79 -2.51 -19.11 -0.43
N GLN A 80 -3.17 -18.13 -1.04
CA GLN A 80 -3.77 -16.97 -0.37
C GLN A 80 -5.29 -17.07 -0.61
N TYR A 81 -6.07 -17.08 0.47
CA TYR A 81 -7.55 -16.94 0.42
C TYR A 81 -7.92 -15.46 0.34
#